data_AF-A0A1D9LC16-F1
#
_entry.id   AF-A0A1D9LC16-F1
#
_cell.length_a   1.000
_cell.length_b   1.000
_cell.length_c   1.000
_cell.angle_alpha   90.00
_cell.angle_beta   90.00
_cell.angle_gamma   90.00
#
_symmetry.space_group_name_H-M   'P 1'
#
loop_
_entity.id
_entity.type
_entity.pdbx_description
1 polymer ?
#
loop_
_entity_poly.entity_id
_entity_poly.type
_entity_poly.pdbx_seq_one_letter_code
_entity_poly.pdbx_strand_id
1 'polypeptide(L)' 'MHTFTVEFVPRAKTKGATLRIEGVQASDRHSAIIRAASQERINAANYKPRATLQRKEAA' A
#
# COMPACT_ATOMS: atom_id res chain seq x y z
N MET A 1 0.09 9.68 -14.21
CA MET A 1 0.53 8.52 -13.41
C MET A 1 0.99 9.03 -12.06
N HIS A 2 0.54 8.40 -10.98
CA HIS A 2 0.76 8.89 -9.62
C HIS A 2 1.60 7.91 -8.83
N THR A 3 2.36 8.42 -7.87
CA THR A 3 3.15 7.60 -6.94
C THR A 3 2.40 7.50 -5.62
N PHE A 4 2.21 6.29 -5.12
CA PHE A 4 1.53 6.02 -3.86
C PHE A 4 2.47 5.31 -2.88
N THR A 5 2.29 5.62 -1.61
CA THR A 5 2.71 4.75 -0.51
C THR A 5 1.52 3.89 -0.12
N VAL A 6 1.71 2.58 -0.10
CA VAL A 6 0.69 1.60 0.29
C VAL A 6 1.11 0.92 1.58
N GLU A 7 0.25 1.00 2.58
CA GLU A 7 0.42 0.36 3.89
C GLU A 7 -0.58 -0.78 4.04
N PHE A 8 -0.09 -1.97 4.40
CA PHE A 8 -0.89 -3.15 4.72
C PHE A 8 -0.86 -3.36 6.23
N VAL A 9 -1.92 -2.92 6.89
CA VAL A 9 -2.07 -3.05 8.34
C VAL A 9 -2.73 -4.39 8.66
N PRO A 10 -2.11 -5.29 9.44
CA PRO A 10 -2.72 -6.57 9.76
C PRO A 10 -4.06 -6.39 10.48
N ARG A 11 -5.07 -7.18 10.09
CA ARG A 11 -6.43 -7.09 10.67
C ARG A 11 -6.50 -7.61 12.10
N ALA A 12 -5.70 -8.63 12.41
CA ALA A 12 -5.61 -9.18 13.75
C ALA A 12 -4.55 -8.42 14.56
N LYS A 13 -4.93 -7.93 15.75
CA LYS A 13 -4.06 -7.17 16.68
C LYS A 13 -2.75 -7.87 17.06
N THR A 14 -2.66 -9.19 16.88
CA THR A 14 -1.53 -10.02 17.33
C THR A 14 -0.71 -10.66 16.21
N LYS A 15 -1.05 -10.49 14.93
CA LYS A 15 -0.50 -11.32 13.83
C LYS A 15 0.46 -10.66 12.85
N GLY A 16 1.02 -9.48 13.13
CA GLY A 16 2.18 -9.04 12.35
C GLY A 16 2.49 -7.56 12.37
N ALA A 17 3.60 -7.22 11.74
CA ALA A 17 3.99 -5.85 11.44
C ALA A 17 3.14 -5.28 10.28
N THR A 18 2.93 -3.96 10.32
CA THR A 18 2.43 -3.23 9.15
C THR A 18 3.49 -3.28 8.06
N LEU A 19 3.11 -3.71 6.86
CA LEU A 19 4.00 -3.68 5.69
C LEU A 19 3.77 -2.36 4.95
N ARG A 20 4.84 -1.64 4.61
CA ARG A 20 4.78 -0.36 3.89
C ARG A 20 5.58 -0.47 2.60
N ILE A 21 4.95 -0.15 1.50
CA ILE A 21 5.53 -0.18 0.16
C ILE A 21 5.43 1.23 -0.40
N GLU A 22 6.57 1.85 -0.65
CA GLU A 22 6.65 3.22 -1.17
C GLU A 22 6.88 3.20 -2.68
N GLY A 23 6.64 4.33 -3.35
CA GLY A 23 6.99 4.44 -4.77
C GLY A 23 6.07 3.69 -5.73
N VAL A 24 4.89 3.23 -5.30
CA VAL A 24 3.99 2.42 -6.13
C VAL A 24 3.35 3.30 -7.20
N GLN A 25 3.79 3.13 -8.45
CA GLN A 25 3.24 3.85 -9.59
C GLN A 25 1.92 3.23 -10.06
N ALA A 26 0.85 4.02 -10.00
CA ALA A 26 -0.48 3.60 -10.43
C ALA A 26 -1.32 4.78 -10.93
N SER A 27 -2.39 4.46 -11.65
CA SER A 27 -3.36 5.46 -12.12
C SER A 27 -4.23 5.99 -10.98
N ASP A 28 -4.54 5.14 -10.00
CA ASP A 28 -5.45 5.41 -8.90
C ASP A 28 -5.06 4.60 -7.64
N ARG A 29 -5.74 4.90 -6.52
CA ARG A 29 -5.47 4.26 -5.22
C ARG A 29 -5.71 2.74 -5.23
N HIS A 30 -6.73 2.26 -5.93
CA HIS A 30 -7.08 0.84 -5.94
C HIS A 30 -6.06 0.05 -6.75
N SER A 31 -5.69 0.56 -7.93
CA SER A 31 -4.61 0.01 -8.75
C SER A 31 -3.27 -0.02 -8.00
N ALA A 32 -2.96 1.00 -7.19
CA ALA A 32 -1.77 1.01 -6.35
C ALA A 32 -1.77 -0.15 -5.34
N ILE A 33 -2.90 -0.37 -4.66
CA ILE A 33 -3.02 -1.44 -3.67
C ILE A 33 -2.82 -2.82 -4.30
N ILE A 34 -3.47 -3.08 -5.44
CA ILE A 34 -3.34 -4.36 -6.15
C ILE A 34 -1.89 -4.58 -6.58
N ARG A 35 -1.25 -3.56 -7.18
CA ARG A 35 0.13 -3.64 -7.63
C ARG A 35 1.09 -3.90 -6.47
N ALA A 36 0.94 -3.16 -5.38
CA ALA A 36 1.76 -3.31 -4.18
C ALA A 36 1.57 -4.70 -3.54
N ALA A 37 0.33 -5.19 -3.43
CA ALA A 37 0.04 -6.52 -2.92
C ALA A 37 0.65 -7.62 -3.81
N SER A 38 0.61 -7.44 -5.13
CA SER A 38 1.18 -8.39 -6.09
C SER A 38 2.71 -8.41 -6.03
N GLN A 39 3.37 -7.27 -5.86
CA GLN A 39 4.84 -7.17 -5.78
C GLN A 39 5.37 -7.93 -4.57
N GLU A 40 4.79 -7.68 -3.40
CA GLU A 40 5.24 -8.28 -2.14
C GLU A 40 4.54 -9.61 -1.80
N ARG A 41 3.74 -10.15 -2.74
CA ARG A 41 2.92 -11.37 -2.56
C ARG A 41 2.08 -11.35 -1.27
N ILE A 42 1.53 -10.19 -0.94
CA ILE A 42 0.75 -9.98 0.27
C ILE A 42 -0.65 -10.54 0.09
N ASN A 43 -1.07 -11.41 1.02
CA ASN A 43 -2.45 -11.87 1.08
C ASN A 43 -3.37 -10.77 1.64
N ALA A 44 -4.05 -10.04 0.76
CA ALA A 44 -4.94 -8.92 1.12
C ALA A 44 -6.07 -9.30 2.09
N ALA A 45 -6.44 -10.59 2.24
CA ALA A 45 -7.44 -11.01 3.21
C ALA A 45 -7.00 -10.78 4.66
N ASN A 46 -5.70 -10.87 4.93
CA ASN A 46 -5.13 -10.73 6.28
C ASN A 46 -4.85 -9.27 6.66
N TYR A 47 -4.89 -8.35 5.70
CA TYR A 47 -4.51 -6.96 5.88
C TYR A 47 -5.64 -5.99 5.51
N LYS A 48 -5.60 -4.79 6.10
CA LYS A 48 -6.36 -3.62 5.68
C LYS A 48 -5.39 -2.72 4.90
N PRO A 49 -5.52 -2.63 3.57
CA PRO A 49 -4.65 -1.77 2.78
C PRO A 49 -5.07 -0.29 2.91
N ARG A 50 -4.08 0.61 2.91
CA ARG A 50 -4.26 2.06 2.83
C ARG A 50 -3.28 2.60 1.80
N ALA A 51 -3.78 3.29 0.77
CA ALA A 51 -2.95 3.95 -0.22
C ALA A 51 -3.01 5.47 -0.04
N THR A 52 -1.85 6.07 0.14
CA THR A 52 -1.67 7.51 0.27
C THR A 52 -0.89 8.00 -0.93
N LEU A 53 -1.42 9.02 -1.62
CA LEU A 53 -0.72 9.66 -2.72
C LEU A 53 0.54 10.35 -2.17
N GLN A 54 1.72 9.96 -2.63
CA GLN A 54 2.93 10.72 -2.39
C GLN A 54 2.83 11.99 -3.24
N ARG A 55 2.35 13.07 -2.62
CA ARG A 55 2.62 14.41 -3.14
C ARG A 55 4.08 14.67 -2.83
N LYS A 56 4.89 14.95 -3.86
CA LYS A 56 6.14 15.68 -3.63
C LYS A 56 5.73 16.93 -2.87
N GLU A 57 6.19 17.08 -1.62
CA GLU A 57 6.13 18.39 -0.97
C GLU A 57 6.69 19.40 -1.96
N ALA A 58 5.83 20.34 -2.36
CA ALA A 58 6.31 21.59 -2.91
C ALA A 58 6.85 22.36 -1.69
N ALA A 59 8.14 22.23 -1.45
CA ALA A 59 8.91 23.03 -0.52
C ALA A 59 10.11 23.59 -1.28
#